data_AF-A0A8D8UN95-F1
#
_entry.id   AF-A0A8D8UN95-F1
#
_cell.length_a   1.000
_cell.length_b   1.000
_cell.length_c   1.000
_cell.angle_alpha   90.00
_cell.angle_beta   90.00
_cell.angle_gamma   90.00
#
_symmetry.space_group_name_H-M   'P 1'
#
loop_
_entity.id
_entity.type
_entity.pdbx_description
1 polymer ?
#
loop_
_entity_poly.entity_id
_entity_poly.type
_entity_poly.pdbx_seq_one_letter_code
_entity_poly.pdbx_strand_id
1 'polypeptide(L)'
;MYSIKRKFSWFSSSSGMAADDEDIIIPKLDEPEIKLEAVSTPDVHTIASGVIQDGYTDADHHFMFDAHDQFPWKPPSTSTVQYVPGRGVSRYKAALQNLIPIRKSNKRKVIGVDSAGFLSFISYSWMNEMMMTAYRKSTVTVNDLPHCSPWDTCNYNSERLDKMWQEEVARKGPQDASLGGVVWRFIRTRALLATCVYALHVTMGFISPAIFLRNLLVFSETPDSNVWNGIFWAFCLTMSEVLRILFFTWSWALNYRTAVRLRAACMGLLYKKVIRLNSLGNKSIGEIINLFSTDSQRIFDMTLFAPQIVGGPLTLVSGLG
;
A
#
# COMPACT_ATOMS: atom_id res chain seq x y z
N MET A 1 11.08 41.47 19.68
CA MET A 1 9.89 42.34 19.61
C MET A 1 10.04 43.21 18.36
N TYR A 2 8.99 43.35 17.54
CA TYR A 2 8.94 43.97 16.18
C TYR A 2 9.53 43.12 15.04
N SER A 3 9.05 43.10 13.79
CA SER A 3 7.78 43.53 13.16
C SER A 3 7.87 43.16 11.65
N ILE A 4 6.90 42.38 11.16
CA ILE A 4 6.09 42.54 9.94
C ILE A 4 6.71 43.27 8.72
N LYS A 5 6.75 42.59 7.54
CA LYS A 5 6.14 42.95 6.22
C LYS A 5 6.84 42.16 5.08
N ARG A 6 6.14 41.25 4.40
CA ARG A 6 5.32 41.38 3.17
C ARG A 6 6.12 41.33 1.86
N LYS A 7 5.69 40.41 0.98
CA LYS A 7 5.51 40.54 -0.50
C LYS A 7 6.81 40.71 -1.33
N PHE A 8 6.95 40.26 -2.58
CA PHE A 8 6.06 39.70 -3.61
C PHE A 8 6.95 39.15 -4.76
N SER A 9 6.35 38.32 -5.61
CA SER A 9 6.43 38.40 -7.09
C SER A 9 7.73 38.00 -7.79
N TRP A 10 7.65 36.88 -8.50
CA TRP A 10 8.49 36.56 -9.65
C TRP A 10 7.67 36.78 -10.93
N PHE A 11 8.15 37.62 -11.84
CA PHE A 11 7.87 37.52 -13.28
C PHE A 11 8.96 38.23 -14.10
N SER A 12 9.29 37.60 -15.23
CA SER A 12 9.73 38.20 -16.51
C SER A 12 11.19 38.61 -16.73
N SER A 13 11.84 37.78 -17.56
CA SER A 13 12.39 38.12 -18.90
C SER A 13 13.76 38.80 -19.06
N SER A 14 14.63 38.07 -19.79
CA SER A 14 15.50 38.47 -20.91
C SER A 14 16.25 39.80 -20.86
N SER A 15 17.59 39.75 -20.94
CA SER A 15 18.36 40.14 -22.15
C SER A 15 19.85 40.44 -21.84
N GLY A 16 20.76 39.95 -22.68
CA GLY A 16 21.83 40.77 -23.29
C GLY A 16 23.22 40.88 -22.60
N MET A 17 24.22 40.26 -23.26
CA MET A 17 25.58 40.76 -23.59
C MET A 17 26.66 40.98 -22.51
N ALA A 18 27.67 40.09 -22.59
CA ALA A 18 29.12 40.33 -22.74
C ALA A 18 29.82 41.48 -21.97
N ALA A 19 30.79 41.13 -21.11
CA ALA A 19 32.17 41.61 -21.17
C ALA A 19 33.03 40.98 -20.05
N ASP A 20 34.21 40.53 -20.48
CA ASP A 20 35.53 40.60 -19.83
C ASP A 20 35.88 39.79 -18.57
N ASP A 21 36.88 38.94 -18.81
CA ASP A 21 37.75 38.22 -17.88
C ASP A 21 38.42 39.17 -16.87
N GLU A 22 38.17 38.93 -15.59
CA GLU A 22 39.15 39.19 -14.52
C GLU A 22 39.20 37.95 -13.61
N ASP A 23 40.39 37.34 -13.58
CA ASP A 23 40.76 36.20 -12.74
C ASP A 23 40.57 36.51 -11.24
N ILE A 24 39.44 36.06 -10.68
CA ILE A 24 39.26 35.95 -9.23
C ILE A 24 39.57 34.51 -8.84
N ILE A 25 40.73 34.33 -8.20
CA ILE A 25 41.14 33.09 -7.54
C ILE A 25 40.14 32.78 -6.41
N ILE A 26 39.20 31.86 -6.68
CA ILE A 26 38.36 31.23 -5.67
C ILE A 26 39.18 30.12 -5.00
N PRO A 27 39.30 30.10 -3.65
CA PRO A 27 39.91 28.96 -2.96
C PRO A 27 39.09 27.71 -3.26
N LYS A 28 39.72 26.67 -3.81
CA LYS A 28 39.14 25.32 -3.86
C LYS A 28 38.76 24.90 -2.43
N LEU A 29 37.47 24.85 -2.14
CA LEU A 29 36.96 24.05 -1.03
C LEU A 29 37.19 22.60 -1.40
N ASP A 30 37.96 21.88 -0.58
CA ASP A 30 38.17 20.44 -0.71
C ASP A 30 36.82 19.73 -0.82
N GLU A 31 36.56 19.12 -1.98
CA GLU A 31 35.52 18.13 -2.11
C GLU A 31 35.85 16.99 -1.13
N PRO A 32 34.95 16.61 -0.21
CA PRO A 32 35.18 15.42 0.58
C PRO A 32 35.18 14.23 -0.38
N GLU A 33 36.37 13.68 -0.59
CA GLU A 33 36.63 12.44 -1.30
C GLU A 33 35.76 11.35 -0.66
N ILE A 34 34.61 11.05 -1.26
CA ILE A 34 33.74 9.96 -0.84
C ILE A 34 34.48 8.67 -1.15
N LYS A 35 35.20 8.14 -0.16
CA LYS A 35 35.63 6.75 -0.18
C LYS A 35 34.38 5.88 -0.09
N LEU A 36 33.86 5.51 -1.25
CA LEU A 36 32.97 4.37 -1.41
C LEU A 36 33.76 3.11 -1.04
N GLU A 37 33.86 2.80 0.25
CA GLU A 37 34.00 1.40 0.63
C GLU A 37 32.68 0.72 0.27
N ALA A 38 32.67 0.11 -0.90
CA ALA A 38 31.67 -0.87 -1.26
C ALA A 38 31.79 -2.03 -0.27
N VAL A 39 31.08 -1.94 0.87
CA VAL A 39 30.61 -3.14 1.55
C VAL A 39 29.61 -3.75 0.57
N SER A 40 30.12 -4.65 -0.26
CA SER A 40 29.33 -5.53 -1.10
C SER A 40 28.46 -6.37 -0.17
N THR A 41 27.31 -5.83 0.22
CA THR A 41 26.18 -6.67 0.60
C THR A 41 25.69 -7.25 -0.71
N PRO A 42 25.86 -8.56 -0.95
CA PRO A 42 25.43 -9.14 -2.21
C PRO A 42 23.93 -8.85 -2.36
N ASP A 43 23.58 -8.28 -3.50
CA ASP A 43 22.22 -7.89 -3.84
C ASP A 43 21.35 -9.15 -3.73
N VAL A 44 20.39 -9.13 -2.80
CA VAL A 44 19.54 -10.29 -2.48
C VAL A 44 18.82 -10.79 -3.73
N HIS A 45 18.56 -9.90 -4.70
CA HIS A 45 18.02 -10.27 -6.00
C HIS A 45 19.04 -10.98 -6.90
N THR A 46 20.31 -10.60 -6.84
CA THR A 46 21.41 -11.25 -7.58
C THR A 46 21.78 -12.60 -6.95
N ILE A 47 21.78 -12.73 -5.62
CA ILE A 47 21.94 -14.02 -4.94
C ILE A 47 20.77 -14.94 -5.27
N ALA A 48 19.53 -14.44 -5.17
CA ALA A 48 18.36 -15.24 -5.52
C ALA A 48 18.40 -15.68 -6.98
N SER A 49 18.88 -14.83 -7.90
CA SER A 49 19.00 -15.15 -9.31
C SER A 49 20.12 -16.17 -9.60
N GLY A 50 21.26 -16.07 -8.92
CA GLY A 50 22.36 -17.04 -9.02
C GLY A 50 22.00 -18.41 -8.42
N VAL A 51 21.31 -18.42 -7.27
CA VAL A 51 20.84 -19.64 -6.60
C VAL A 51 19.75 -20.37 -7.41
N ILE A 52 18.95 -19.65 -8.19
CA ILE A 52 17.98 -20.24 -9.13
C ILE A 52 18.68 -20.97 -10.29
N GLN A 53 19.92 -20.58 -10.63
CA GLN A 53 20.65 -21.12 -11.78
C GLN A 53 21.49 -22.36 -11.45
N ASP A 54 22.03 -22.46 -10.23
CA ASP A 54 22.90 -23.58 -9.82
C ASP A 54 22.18 -24.72 -9.09
N GLY A 55 20.92 -24.53 -8.68
CA GLY A 55 20.18 -25.52 -7.90
C GLY A 55 20.70 -25.63 -6.47
N TYR A 56 19.85 -26.13 -5.56
CA TYR A 56 20.17 -26.22 -4.13
C TYR A 56 20.90 -27.52 -3.83
N THR A 57 22.06 -27.46 -3.16
CA THR A 57 22.77 -28.64 -2.67
C THR A 57 22.30 -29.01 -1.26
N ASP A 58 22.45 -30.27 -0.85
CA ASP A 58 22.03 -30.78 0.47
C ASP A 58 22.64 -29.98 1.65
N ALA A 59 23.79 -29.34 1.44
CA ALA A 59 24.44 -28.45 2.42
C ALA A 59 23.67 -27.13 2.65
N ASP A 60 23.00 -26.62 1.62
CA ASP A 60 22.27 -25.35 1.70
C ASP A 60 20.97 -25.51 2.52
N HIS A 61 20.39 -26.72 2.54
CA HIS A 61 19.26 -27.07 3.39
C HIS A 61 19.60 -26.87 4.86
N HIS A 62 20.76 -27.38 5.29
CA HIS A 62 21.20 -27.26 6.67
C HIS A 62 21.36 -25.79 7.07
N PHE A 63 21.92 -24.96 6.18
CA PHE A 63 22.12 -23.54 6.43
C PHE A 63 20.82 -22.74 6.61
N MET A 64 19.77 -23.03 5.82
CA MET A 64 18.48 -22.34 5.93
C MET A 64 17.76 -22.64 7.26
N PHE A 65 17.89 -23.87 7.76
CA PHE A 65 17.30 -24.28 9.04
C PHE A 65 18.20 -23.93 10.25
N ASP A 66 19.54 -23.93 10.08
CA ASP A 66 20.51 -23.51 11.11
C ASP A 66 20.49 -22.00 11.38
N ALA A 67 20.05 -21.17 10.42
CA ALA A 67 19.87 -19.74 10.65
C ALA A 67 18.88 -19.43 11.79
N HIS A 68 17.93 -20.32 12.08
CA HIS A 68 17.04 -20.20 13.24
C HIS A 68 17.80 -20.36 14.56
N ASP A 69 18.78 -21.27 14.62
CA ASP A 69 19.58 -21.52 15.83
C ASP A 69 20.69 -20.49 16.01
N GLN A 70 21.24 -19.96 14.91
CA GLN A 70 22.27 -18.94 14.91
C GLN A 70 21.74 -17.53 15.25
N PHE A 71 20.47 -17.26 14.91
CA PHE A 71 19.80 -15.98 15.19
C PHE A 71 18.43 -16.22 15.84
N PRO A 72 18.37 -16.62 17.13
CA PRO A 72 17.11 -16.88 17.81
C PRO A 72 16.25 -15.61 17.80
N TRP A 73 15.18 -15.64 17.00
CA TRP A 73 14.23 -14.54 16.96
C TRP A 73 13.56 -14.42 18.32
N LYS A 74 13.90 -13.36 19.06
CA LYS A 74 13.20 -13.02 20.30
C LYS A 74 11.93 -12.27 19.93
N PRO A 75 10.72 -12.78 20.26
CA PRO A 75 9.51 -12.04 20.02
C PRO A 75 9.60 -10.68 20.73
N PRO A 76 9.26 -9.58 20.06
CA PRO A 76 9.21 -8.29 20.74
C PRO A 76 8.24 -8.41 21.92
N SER A 77 8.69 -8.02 23.11
CA SER A 77 7.95 -8.04 24.39
C SER A 77 6.68 -7.17 24.38
N THR A 78 6.39 -6.51 23.26
CA THR A 78 5.26 -5.61 23.10
C THR A 78 4.16 -6.30 22.29
N SER A 79 3.28 -7.01 23.01
CA SER A 79 1.92 -7.38 22.58
C SER A 79 1.83 -8.17 21.26
N THR A 80 2.04 -9.49 21.31
CA THR A 80 1.45 -10.40 20.33
C THR A 80 -0.07 -10.30 20.46
N VAL A 81 -0.68 -9.38 19.70
CA VAL A 81 -2.14 -9.28 19.62
C VAL A 81 -2.63 -10.61 19.06
N GLN A 82 -3.17 -11.46 19.93
CA GLN A 82 -3.69 -12.76 19.55
C GLN A 82 -5.03 -12.56 18.83
N TYR A 83 -5.29 -13.35 17.79
CA TYR A 83 -6.56 -13.25 17.08
C TYR A 83 -7.72 -13.77 17.96
N VAL A 84 -8.62 -12.87 18.35
CA VAL A 84 -9.89 -13.22 19.01
C VAL A 84 -11.04 -13.05 18.01
N PRO A 85 -11.86 -14.09 17.77
CA PRO A 85 -13.01 -13.98 16.87
C PRO A 85 -14.04 -12.98 17.40
N GLY A 86 -14.24 -11.88 16.68
CA GLY A 86 -15.32 -10.93 16.95
C GLY A 86 -16.66 -11.41 16.37
N ARG A 87 -17.75 -11.25 17.12
CA ARG A 87 -19.13 -11.49 16.64
C ARG A 87 -19.80 -10.21 16.14
N GLY A 88 -20.60 -10.32 15.08
CA GLY A 88 -21.39 -9.21 14.53
C GLY A 88 -20.55 -8.03 14.04
N VAL A 89 -21.04 -6.81 14.26
CA VAL A 89 -20.40 -5.56 13.81
C VAL A 89 -19.16 -5.17 14.61
N SER A 90 -18.98 -5.74 15.81
CA SER A 90 -17.84 -5.43 16.70
C SER A 90 -16.48 -5.70 16.04
N ARG A 91 -16.42 -6.68 15.13
CA ARG A 91 -15.22 -7.04 14.35
C ARG A 91 -14.73 -5.92 13.41
N TYR A 92 -15.60 -4.97 13.09
CA TYR A 92 -15.27 -3.83 12.24
C TYR A 92 -14.93 -2.58 13.04
N LYS A 93 -15.03 -2.58 14.37
CA LYS A 93 -14.81 -1.39 15.21
C LYS A 93 -13.49 -0.68 14.89
N ALA A 94 -12.40 -1.43 14.75
CA ALA A 94 -11.09 -0.87 14.38
C ALA A 94 -11.08 -0.28 12.96
N ALA A 95 -11.75 -0.90 11.99
CA ALA A 95 -11.84 -0.39 10.63
C ALA A 95 -12.77 0.84 10.52
N LEU A 96 -13.87 0.85 11.27
CA LEU A 96 -14.83 1.96 11.32
C LEU A 96 -14.23 3.21 11.97
N GLN A 97 -13.23 3.07 12.84
CA GLN A 97 -12.50 4.21 13.40
C GLN A 97 -11.81 5.05 12.32
N ASN A 98 -11.40 4.44 11.20
CA ASN A 98 -10.82 5.15 10.06
C ASN A 98 -11.85 5.94 9.24
N LEU A 99 -13.16 5.81 9.53
CA LEU A 99 -14.22 6.63 8.92
C LEU A 99 -14.42 7.97 9.64
N ILE A 100 -13.78 8.18 10.80
CA ILE A 100 -13.89 9.44 11.54
C ILE A 100 -13.05 10.50 10.83
N PRO A 101 -13.60 11.66 10.42
CA PRO A 101 -12.94 12.60 9.51
C PRO A 101 -11.59 13.14 10.00
N ILE A 102 -11.50 13.53 11.27
CA ILE A 102 -10.29 14.08 11.87
C ILE A 102 -10.03 13.40 13.20
N ARG A 103 -8.84 12.80 13.35
CA ARG A 103 -8.38 12.20 14.60
C ARG A 103 -6.99 12.73 14.94
N LYS A 104 -6.83 13.22 16.18
CA LYS A 104 -5.50 13.57 16.71
C LYS A 104 -4.74 12.27 16.98
N SER A 105 -3.71 12.02 16.17
CA SER A 105 -2.82 10.86 16.32
C SER A 105 -1.82 11.14 17.44
N ASN A 106 -1.80 10.30 18.49
CA ASN A 106 -0.72 10.33 19.48
C ASN A 106 0.51 9.66 18.87
N LYS A 107 1.68 10.32 18.96
CA LYS A 107 2.96 9.80 18.45
C LYS A 107 3.29 8.46 19.13
N ARG A 108 3.11 7.35 18.41
CA ARG A 108 3.59 6.01 18.80
C ARG A 108 4.67 5.58 17.81
N LYS A 109 5.58 4.69 18.23
CA LYS A 109 6.52 3.98 17.35
C LYS A 109 5.85 2.92 16.45
N VAL A 110 4.56 3.09 16.15
CA VAL A 110 3.76 2.23 15.28
C VAL A 110 3.27 3.09 14.15
N ILE A 111 3.24 2.53 12.94
CA ILE A 111 2.75 3.21 11.75
C ILE A 111 1.36 3.84 12.01
N GLY A 112 1.22 5.14 11.76
CA GLY A 112 0.03 5.94 12.13
C GLY A 112 -1.24 5.63 11.34
N VAL A 113 -1.23 4.56 10.57
CA VAL A 113 -2.29 4.20 9.62
C VAL A 113 -3.61 3.84 10.31
N ASP A 114 -3.58 3.32 11.55
CA ASP A 114 -4.77 2.95 12.33
C ASP A 114 -5.24 4.05 13.29
N SER A 115 -4.42 5.09 13.47
CA SER A 115 -4.81 6.31 14.17
C SER A 115 -5.24 7.43 13.22
N ALA A 116 -5.09 7.21 11.90
CA ALA A 116 -5.49 8.16 10.87
C ALA A 116 -7.03 8.33 10.83
N GLY A 117 -7.48 9.58 10.80
CA GLY A 117 -8.85 9.88 10.40
C GLY A 117 -9.06 9.64 8.90
N PHE A 118 -10.31 9.66 8.44
CA PHE A 118 -10.70 9.38 7.06
C PHE A 118 -9.94 10.22 6.04
N LEU A 119 -9.86 11.54 6.25
CA LEU A 119 -9.16 12.43 5.35
C LEU A 119 -7.67 12.10 5.33
N SER A 120 -7.04 11.94 6.49
CA SER A 120 -5.62 11.57 6.61
C SER A 120 -5.32 10.20 6.01
N PHE A 121 -6.28 9.26 6.06
CA PHE A 121 -6.16 7.92 5.51
C PHE A 121 -6.16 7.95 3.98
N ILE A 122 -7.08 8.70 3.38
CA ILE A 122 -7.20 8.84 1.92
C ILE A 122 -6.08 9.70 1.34
N SER A 123 -5.72 10.81 1.99
CA SER A 123 -4.64 11.70 1.53
C SER A 123 -3.24 11.15 1.81
N TYR A 124 -3.13 9.95 2.40
CA TYR A 124 -1.88 9.35 2.87
C TYR A 124 -1.05 10.26 3.80
N SER A 125 -1.65 11.29 4.41
CA SER A 125 -0.91 12.27 5.21
C SER A 125 -0.25 11.66 6.45
N TRP A 126 -0.70 10.47 6.89
CA TRP A 126 -0.07 9.72 7.97
C TRP A 126 1.36 9.26 7.61
N MET A 127 1.71 9.21 6.31
CA MET A 127 3.04 8.86 5.81
C MET A 127 3.99 10.06 5.73
N ASN A 128 3.47 11.30 5.75
CA ASN A 128 4.27 12.51 5.57
C ASN A 128 5.41 12.62 6.58
N GLU A 129 5.18 12.26 7.84
CA GLU A 129 6.21 12.28 8.89
C GLU A 129 7.37 11.32 8.57
N MET A 130 7.07 10.13 8.04
CA MET A 130 8.09 9.16 7.63
C MET A 130 8.87 9.68 6.43
N MET A 131 8.18 10.17 5.40
CA MET A 131 8.82 10.72 4.20
C MET A 131 9.71 11.92 4.53
N MET A 132 9.25 12.82 5.39
CA MET A 132 10.01 14.00 5.80
C MET A 132 11.24 13.60 6.64
N THR A 133 11.10 12.59 7.51
CA THR A 133 12.23 12.06 8.27
C THR A 133 13.26 11.41 7.35
N ALA A 134 12.81 10.61 6.38
CA ALA A 134 13.67 9.99 5.38
C ALA A 134 14.42 11.03 4.53
N TYR A 135 13.70 12.06 4.07
CA TYR A 135 14.27 13.16 3.29
C TYR A 135 15.34 13.92 4.08
N ARG A 136 15.11 14.20 5.37
CA ARG A 136 16.07 14.94 6.21
C ARG A 136 17.29 14.13 6.61
N LYS A 137 17.13 12.82 6.83
CA LYS A 137 18.23 11.96 7.29
C LYS A 137 19.14 11.46 6.15
N SER A 138 18.68 11.50 4.89
CA SER A 138 19.37 11.01 3.68
C SER A 138 19.71 9.51 3.66
N THR A 139 19.81 8.86 4.83
CA THR A 139 19.94 7.41 5.00
C THR A 139 18.85 6.93 5.95
N VAL A 140 18.08 5.91 5.53
CA VAL A 140 17.03 5.30 6.35
C VAL A 140 17.44 3.87 6.65
N THR A 141 17.80 3.60 7.89
CA THR A 141 18.07 2.24 8.35
C THR A 141 16.76 1.58 8.81
N VAL A 142 16.69 0.25 8.82
CA VAL A 142 15.50 -0.51 9.25
C VAL A 142 15.01 -0.11 10.65
N ASN A 143 15.93 0.31 11.54
CA ASN A 143 15.61 0.75 12.90
C ASN A 143 14.87 2.10 12.97
N ASP A 144 14.93 2.92 11.93
CA ASP A 144 14.22 4.20 11.85
C ASP A 144 12.79 4.05 11.32
N LEU A 145 12.46 2.90 10.74
CA LEU A 145 11.13 2.61 10.23
C LEU A 145 10.18 2.29 11.39
N PRO A 146 8.96 2.85 11.40
CA PRO A 146 7.99 2.51 12.43
C PRO A 146 7.54 1.06 12.28
N HIS A 147 7.20 0.45 13.40
CA HIS A 147 6.71 -0.92 13.39
C HIS A 147 5.39 -1.04 12.63
N CYS A 148 5.20 -2.20 12.00
CA CYS A 148 3.95 -2.56 11.33
C CYS A 148 2.77 -2.50 12.32
N SER A 149 1.59 -2.18 11.80
CA SER A 149 0.35 -2.23 12.57
C SER A 149 0.16 -3.64 13.16
N PRO A 150 -0.24 -3.78 14.43
CA PRO A 150 -0.56 -5.08 15.04
C PRO A 150 -1.58 -5.90 14.22
N TRP A 151 -2.53 -5.21 13.57
CA TRP A 151 -3.58 -5.82 12.75
C TRP A 151 -3.10 -6.26 11.37
N ASP A 152 -1.99 -5.69 10.90
CA ASP A 152 -1.38 -5.98 9.60
C ASP A 152 -0.21 -6.97 9.73
N THR A 153 0.10 -7.44 10.95
CA THR A 153 1.15 -8.42 11.20
C THR A 153 0.84 -9.80 10.60
N CYS A 154 1.91 -10.53 10.26
CA CYS A 154 1.83 -11.91 9.76
C CYS A 154 1.23 -12.86 10.80
N ASN A 155 1.65 -12.77 12.07
CA ASN A 155 1.15 -13.66 13.14
C ASN A 155 -0.37 -13.55 13.29
N TYR A 156 -0.90 -12.32 13.43
CA TYR A 156 -2.33 -12.10 13.59
C TYR A 156 -3.15 -12.62 12.39
N ASN A 157 -2.70 -12.31 11.17
CA ASN A 157 -3.45 -12.68 9.96
C ASN A 157 -3.35 -14.18 9.64
N SER A 158 -2.21 -14.82 9.91
CA SER A 158 -2.03 -16.27 9.74
C SER A 158 -2.85 -17.07 10.75
N GLU A 159 -2.90 -16.66 12.02
CA GLU A 159 -3.77 -17.28 13.03
C GLU A 159 -5.25 -17.16 12.65
N ARG A 160 -5.66 -15.99 12.16
CA ARG A 160 -7.03 -15.77 11.68
C ARG A 160 -7.38 -16.67 10.51
N LEU A 161 -6.49 -16.83 9.54
CA LEU A 161 -6.71 -17.68 8.37
C LEU A 161 -6.69 -19.16 8.76
N ASP A 162 -5.78 -19.57 9.65
CA ASP A 162 -5.71 -20.94 10.19
C ASP A 162 -7.03 -21.32 10.85
N LYS A 163 -7.57 -20.45 11.71
CA LYS A 163 -8.85 -20.72 12.38
C LYS A 163 -9.99 -20.91 11.37
N MET A 164 -10.08 -20.06 10.35
CA MET A 164 -11.10 -20.21 9.29
C MET A 164 -10.90 -21.48 8.45
N TRP A 165 -9.66 -21.93 8.29
CA TRP A 165 -9.31 -23.18 7.64
C TRP A 165 -9.77 -24.38 8.48
N GLN A 166 -9.43 -24.42 9.77
CA GLN A 166 -9.87 -25.47 10.69
C GLN A 166 -11.40 -25.56 10.76
N GLU A 167 -12.10 -24.42 10.79
CA GLU A 167 -13.57 -24.37 10.75
C GLU A 167 -14.15 -24.96 9.45
N GLU A 168 -13.50 -24.75 8.31
CA GLU A 168 -13.95 -25.33 7.03
C GLU A 168 -13.73 -26.85 7.00
N VAL A 169 -12.55 -27.30 7.45
CA VAL A 169 -12.21 -28.73 7.56
C VAL A 169 -13.15 -29.44 8.52
N ALA A 170 -13.50 -28.82 9.66
CA ALA A 170 -14.45 -29.38 10.61
C ALA A 170 -15.87 -29.48 10.04
N ARG A 171 -16.26 -28.53 9.17
CA ARG A 171 -17.62 -28.46 8.60
C ARG A 171 -17.83 -29.37 7.40
N LYS A 172 -16.84 -29.45 6.50
CA LYS A 172 -16.94 -30.19 5.24
C LYS A 172 -16.15 -31.50 5.23
N GLY A 173 -15.33 -31.74 6.25
CA GLY A 173 -14.35 -32.81 6.24
C GLY A 173 -13.08 -32.44 5.48
N PRO A 174 -11.99 -33.22 5.66
CA PRO A 174 -10.69 -32.92 5.04
C PRO A 174 -10.67 -33.01 3.51
N GLN A 175 -11.52 -33.85 2.91
CA GLN A 175 -11.52 -34.12 1.47
C GLN A 175 -12.28 -33.04 0.67
N ASP A 176 -13.35 -32.47 1.24
CA ASP A 176 -14.19 -31.46 0.57
C ASP A 176 -13.84 -30.01 0.99
N ALA A 177 -12.81 -29.82 1.81
CA ALA A 177 -12.37 -28.50 2.25
C ALA A 177 -11.66 -27.73 1.12
N SER A 178 -12.12 -26.49 0.85
CA SER A 178 -11.54 -25.63 -0.18
C SER A 178 -10.80 -24.44 0.43
N LEU A 179 -9.48 -24.38 0.21
CA LEU A 179 -8.65 -23.25 0.65
C LEU A 179 -9.06 -21.94 -0.05
N GLY A 180 -9.38 -22.00 -1.36
CA GLY A 180 -9.89 -20.86 -2.12
C GLY A 180 -11.19 -20.29 -1.53
N GLY A 181 -12.10 -21.16 -1.09
CA GLY A 181 -13.31 -20.74 -0.37
C GLY A 181 -13.02 -20.05 0.97
N VAL A 182 -12.01 -20.52 1.71
CA VAL A 182 -11.56 -19.90 2.96
C VAL A 182 -10.93 -18.53 2.70
N VAL A 183 -10.05 -18.43 1.71
CA VAL A 183 -9.42 -17.18 1.27
C VAL A 183 -10.47 -16.17 0.84
N TRP A 184 -11.46 -16.58 0.05
CA TRP A 184 -12.59 -15.72 -0.33
C TRP A 184 -13.34 -15.20 0.90
N ARG A 185 -13.69 -16.09 1.86
CA ARG A 185 -14.32 -15.66 3.13
C ARG A 185 -13.47 -14.68 3.92
N PHE A 186 -12.14 -14.80 3.87
CA PHE A 186 -11.20 -13.90 4.55
C PHE A 186 -11.20 -12.49 3.97
N ILE A 187 -11.29 -12.33 2.63
CA ILE A 187 -11.23 -11.03 1.94
C ILE A 187 -12.59 -10.44 1.57
N ARG A 188 -13.66 -11.24 1.41
CA ARG A 188 -14.92 -10.84 0.75
C ARG A 188 -15.50 -9.52 1.23
N THR A 189 -15.52 -9.26 2.54
CA THR A 189 -16.17 -8.06 3.07
C THR A 189 -15.42 -6.79 2.70
N ARG A 190 -14.09 -6.87 2.59
CA ARG A 190 -13.23 -5.75 2.19
C ARG A 190 -13.19 -5.61 0.68
N ALA A 191 -13.13 -6.73 -0.04
CA ALA A 191 -13.21 -6.76 -1.49
C ALA A 191 -14.52 -6.15 -2.00
N LEU A 192 -15.68 -6.54 -1.44
CA LEU A 192 -16.97 -5.97 -1.80
C LEU A 192 -17.02 -4.46 -1.54
N LEU A 193 -16.54 -4.00 -0.38
CA LEU A 193 -16.47 -2.57 -0.08
C LEU A 193 -15.59 -1.82 -1.08
N ALA A 194 -14.41 -2.35 -1.42
CA ALA A 194 -13.53 -1.75 -2.40
C ALA A 194 -14.17 -1.71 -3.80
N THR A 195 -14.84 -2.78 -4.22
CA THR A 195 -15.61 -2.82 -5.48
C THR A 195 -16.73 -1.77 -5.50
N CYS A 196 -17.47 -1.59 -4.40
CA CYS A 196 -18.49 -0.55 -4.31
C CYS A 196 -17.89 0.86 -4.42
N VAL A 197 -16.79 1.13 -3.73
CA VAL A 197 -16.08 2.43 -3.81
C VAL A 197 -15.53 2.66 -5.21
N TYR A 198 -15.00 1.62 -5.86
CA TYR A 198 -14.54 1.70 -7.25
C TYR A 198 -15.68 1.97 -8.23
N ALA A 199 -16.86 1.35 -8.05
CA ALA A 199 -18.02 1.66 -8.86
C ALA A 199 -18.43 3.13 -8.75
N LEU A 200 -18.41 3.71 -7.55
CA LEU A 200 -18.66 5.15 -7.36
C LEU A 200 -17.64 6.03 -8.10
N HIS A 201 -16.36 5.63 -8.09
CA HIS A 201 -15.32 6.30 -8.89
C HIS A 201 -15.66 6.27 -10.38
N VAL A 202 -16.03 5.10 -10.92
CA VAL A 202 -16.39 4.95 -12.34
C VAL A 202 -17.61 5.82 -12.68
N THR A 203 -18.67 5.76 -11.87
CA THR A 203 -19.88 6.56 -12.09
C THR A 203 -19.60 8.06 -12.09
N MET A 204 -18.78 8.56 -11.16
CA MET A 204 -18.37 9.98 -11.14
C MET A 204 -17.56 10.35 -12.39
N GLY A 205 -16.75 9.44 -12.91
CA GLY A 205 -16.01 9.62 -14.17
C GLY A 205 -16.88 9.81 -15.41
N PHE A 206 -18.09 9.26 -15.42
CA PHE A 206 -19.05 9.45 -16.51
C PHE A 206 -19.97 10.66 -16.29
N ILE A 207 -20.46 10.85 -15.06
CA ILE A 207 -21.33 12.00 -14.72
C ILE A 207 -20.61 13.33 -14.96
N SER A 208 -19.32 13.40 -14.64
CA SER A 208 -18.50 14.62 -14.74
C SER A 208 -18.51 15.25 -16.16
N PRO A 209 -18.12 14.52 -17.23
CA PRO A 209 -18.21 15.04 -18.59
C PRO A 209 -19.66 15.12 -19.11
N ALA A 210 -20.51 14.13 -18.83
CA ALA A 210 -21.85 14.03 -19.43
C ALA A 210 -22.78 15.16 -18.99
N ILE A 211 -22.69 15.58 -17.73
CA ILE A 211 -23.60 16.56 -17.13
C ILE A 211 -22.88 17.89 -16.92
N PHE A 212 -21.81 17.91 -16.12
CA PHE A 212 -21.22 19.17 -15.66
C PHE A 212 -20.45 19.88 -16.76
N LEU A 213 -19.58 19.17 -17.49
CA LEU A 213 -18.85 19.76 -18.60
C LEU A 213 -19.79 20.18 -19.74
N ARG A 214 -20.75 19.32 -20.10
CA ARG A 214 -21.75 19.63 -21.13
C ARG A 214 -22.52 20.92 -20.81
N ASN A 215 -23.04 21.06 -19.58
CA ASN A 215 -23.81 22.24 -19.19
C ASN A 215 -22.92 23.50 -19.09
N LEU A 216 -21.66 23.36 -18.71
CA LEU A 216 -20.69 24.46 -18.74
C LEU A 216 -20.41 24.93 -20.17
N LEU A 217 -20.34 23.99 -21.12
CA LEU A 217 -20.15 24.30 -22.54
C LEU A 217 -21.38 25.01 -23.13
N VAL A 218 -22.58 24.51 -22.86
CA VAL A 218 -23.84 25.16 -23.28
C VAL A 218 -23.96 26.58 -22.71
N PHE A 219 -23.54 26.78 -21.45
CA PHE A 219 -23.45 28.12 -20.86
C PHE A 219 -22.50 29.02 -21.66
N SER A 220 -21.33 28.51 -22.05
CA SER A 220 -20.33 29.27 -22.82
C SER A 220 -20.80 29.68 -24.22
N GLU A 221 -21.72 28.93 -24.82
CA GLU A 221 -22.26 29.21 -26.16
C GLU A 221 -23.49 30.13 -26.14
N THR A 222 -24.09 30.37 -24.96
CA THR A 222 -25.32 31.16 -24.83
C THR A 222 -24.99 32.63 -24.55
N PRO A 223 -25.24 33.55 -25.51
CA PRO A 223 -25.16 34.99 -25.26
C PRO A 223 -26.23 35.37 -24.21
N ASP A 224 -25.91 36.26 -23.27
CA ASP A 224 -26.82 36.72 -22.18
C ASP A 224 -27.12 35.74 -21.04
N SER A 225 -26.33 34.68 -20.89
CA SER A 225 -26.46 33.75 -19.76
C SER A 225 -25.90 34.32 -18.43
N ASN A 226 -26.59 34.06 -17.31
CA ASN A 226 -26.17 34.54 -15.99
C ASN A 226 -24.86 33.87 -15.53
N VAL A 227 -23.83 34.68 -15.25
CA VAL A 227 -22.48 34.24 -14.82
C VAL A 227 -22.51 33.29 -13.62
N TRP A 228 -23.47 33.45 -12.71
CA TRP A 228 -23.63 32.56 -11.55
C TRP A 228 -23.89 31.10 -11.94
N ASN A 229 -24.57 30.86 -13.06
CA ASN A 229 -24.81 29.49 -13.56
C ASN A 229 -23.50 28.86 -14.06
N GLY A 230 -22.65 29.63 -14.75
CA GLY A 230 -21.33 29.16 -15.18
C GLY A 230 -20.43 28.81 -13.99
N ILE A 231 -20.38 29.68 -12.97
CA ILE A 231 -19.64 29.43 -11.72
C ILE A 231 -20.15 28.16 -11.03
N PHE A 232 -21.47 27.97 -10.96
CA PHE A 232 -22.08 26.78 -10.36
C PHE A 232 -21.66 25.49 -11.09
N TRP A 233 -21.73 25.45 -12.42
CA TRP A 233 -21.33 24.28 -13.20
C TRP A 233 -19.83 24.01 -13.11
N ALA A 234 -18.99 25.05 -13.14
CA ALA A 234 -17.54 24.91 -12.95
C ALA A 234 -17.18 24.38 -11.55
N PHE A 235 -17.87 24.85 -10.51
CA PHE A 235 -17.72 24.33 -9.16
C PHE A 235 -18.15 22.87 -9.04
N CYS A 236 -19.31 22.51 -9.63
CA CYS A 236 -19.78 21.12 -9.63
C CYS A 236 -18.79 20.19 -10.35
N LEU A 237 -18.26 20.60 -11.51
CA LEU A 237 -17.24 19.87 -12.25
C LEU A 237 -15.98 19.65 -11.42
N THR A 238 -15.51 20.71 -10.74
CA THR A 238 -14.34 20.62 -9.86
C THR A 238 -14.59 19.65 -8.70
N MET A 239 -15.75 19.77 -8.05
CA MET A 239 -16.12 18.92 -6.92
C MET A 239 -16.26 17.45 -7.33
N SER A 240 -16.85 17.18 -8.50
CA SER A 240 -16.97 15.81 -9.01
C SER A 240 -15.62 15.17 -9.31
N GLU A 241 -14.68 15.92 -9.87
CA GLU A 241 -13.31 15.42 -10.09
C GLU A 241 -12.58 15.14 -8.79
N VAL A 242 -12.72 16.03 -7.79
CA VAL A 242 -12.15 15.80 -6.46
C VAL A 242 -12.73 14.53 -5.83
N LEU A 243 -14.06 14.36 -5.85
CA LEU A 243 -14.71 13.15 -5.34
C LEU A 243 -14.29 11.88 -6.10
N ARG A 244 -14.14 11.98 -7.42
CA ARG A 244 -13.68 10.87 -8.27
C ARG A 244 -12.28 10.41 -7.85
N ILE A 245 -11.36 11.34 -7.62
CA ILE A 245 -9.99 11.06 -7.15
C ILE A 245 -10.03 10.48 -5.73
N LEU A 246 -10.84 11.04 -4.83
CA LEU A 246 -10.98 10.54 -3.47
C LEU A 246 -11.45 9.08 -3.42
N PHE A 247 -12.48 8.73 -4.20
CA PHE A 247 -12.95 7.35 -4.29
C PHE A 247 -11.90 6.41 -4.90
N PHE A 248 -11.19 6.85 -5.94
CA PHE A 248 -10.11 6.08 -6.53
C PHE A 248 -9.02 5.73 -5.50
N THR A 249 -8.53 6.76 -4.81
CA THR A 249 -7.47 6.61 -3.82
C THR A 249 -7.92 5.77 -2.63
N TRP A 250 -9.18 5.93 -2.19
CA TRP A 250 -9.75 5.11 -1.13
C TRP A 250 -9.85 3.63 -1.54
N SER A 251 -10.30 3.35 -2.76
CA SER A 251 -10.33 1.98 -3.31
C SER A 251 -8.93 1.35 -3.30
N TRP A 252 -7.92 2.07 -3.77
CA TRP A 252 -6.53 1.60 -3.73
C TRP A 252 -6.04 1.32 -2.31
N ALA A 253 -6.30 2.22 -1.35
CA ALA A 253 -5.91 2.02 0.04
C ALA A 253 -6.54 0.76 0.65
N LEU A 254 -7.82 0.48 0.34
CA LEU A 254 -8.51 -0.74 0.77
C LEU A 254 -7.92 -2.00 0.13
N ASN A 255 -7.60 -1.94 -1.16
CA ASN A 255 -7.04 -3.06 -1.91
C ASN A 255 -5.62 -3.41 -1.44
N TYR A 256 -4.74 -2.41 -1.32
CA TYR A 256 -3.39 -2.60 -0.80
C TYR A 256 -3.38 -3.25 0.58
N ARG A 257 -4.13 -2.69 1.55
CA ARG A 257 -4.21 -3.30 2.89
C ARG A 257 -4.77 -4.72 2.86
N THR A 258 -5.74 -5.01 1.99
CA THR A 258 -6.32 -6.35 1.89
C THR A 258 -5.34 -7.34 1.27
N ALA A 259 -4.63 -6.94 0.23
CA ALA A 259 -3.61 -7.74 -0.45
C ALA A 259 -2.43 -8.07 0.48
N VAL A 260 -1.89 -7.08 1.21
CA VAL A 260 -0.82 -7.31 2.20
C VAL A 260 -1.25 -8.30 3.27
N ARG A 261 -2.45 -8.10 3.86
CA ARG A 261 -2.96 -9.00 4.90
C ARG A 261 -3.16 -10.43 4.41
N LEU A 262 -3.69 -10.60 3.19
CA LEU A 262 -3.88 -11.93 2.62
C LEU A 262 -2.53 -12.60 2.32
N ARG A 263 -1.60 -11.89 1.67
CA ARG A 263 -0.25 -12.39 1.38
C ARG A 263 0.43 -12.85 2.67
N ALA A 264 0.43 -12.00 3.69
CA ALA A 264 1.01 -12.32 4.99
C ALA A 264 0.35 -13.54 5.65
N ALA A 265 -0.98 -13.64 5.60
CA ALA A 265 -1.71 -14.80 6.12
C ALA A 265 -1.31 -16.11 5.44
N CYS A 266 -1.29 -16.11 4.10
CA CYS A 266 -0.93 -17.29 3.30
C CYS A 266 0.52 -17.70 3.54
N MET A 267 1.46 -16.75 3.56
CA MET A 267 2.87 -17.02 3.82
C MET A 267 3.11 -17.54 5.24
N GLY A 268 2.48 -16.94 6.25
CA GLY A 268 2.60 -17.43 7.63
C GLY A 268 2.02 -18.83 7.82
N LEU A 269 0.90 -19.14 7.15
CA LEU A 269 0.34 -20.49 7.15
C LEU A 269 1.23 -21.51 6.43
N LEU A 270 1.74 -21.14 5.26
CA LEU A 270 2.64 -21.99 4.48
C LEU A 270 3.90 -22.29 5.29
N TYR A 271 4.50 -21.27 5.91
CA TYR A 271 5.67 -21.43 6.77
C TYR A 271 5.40 -22.41 7.92
N LYS A 272 4.31 -22.20 8.68
CA LYS A 272 3.91 -23.13 9.76
C LYS A 272 3.66 -24.55 9.27
N LYS A 273 3.20 -24.71 8.03
CA LYS A 273 2.98 -26.03 7.43
C LYS A 273 4.30 -26.69 7.07
N VAL A 274 5.20 -25.97 6.40
CA VAL A 274 6.50 -26.49 5.94
C VAL A 274 7.36 -26.97 7.12
N ILE A 275 7.49 -26.17 8.19
CA ILE A 275 8.30 -26.54 9.36
C ILE A 275 7.77 -27.75 10.15
N ARG A 276 6.50 -28.13 9.95
CA ARG A 276 5.85 -29.26 10.64
C ARG A 276 5.85 -30.54 9.79
N LEU A 277 6.30 -30.47 8.54
CA LEU A 277 6.38 -31.65 7.67
C LEU A 277 7.71 -32.36 7.91
N ASN A 278 7.64 -33.66 8.20
CA ASN A 278 8.85 -34.50 8.38
C ASN A 278 9.58 -34.78 7.05
N SER A 279 8.90 -34.62 5.92
CA SER A 279 9.47 -34.73 4.58
C SER A 279 8.65 -33.87 3.61
N LEU A 280 9.33 -33.22 2.67
CA LEU A 280 8.70 -32.40 1.63
C LEU A 280 7.99 -33.26 0.55
N GLY A 281 8.06 -34.59 0.66
CA GLY A 281 7.46 -35.52 -0.28
C GLY A 281 8.02 -35.34 -1.68
N ASN A 282 7.13 -35.15 -2.67
CA ASN A 282 7.50 -34.94 -4.07
C ASN A 282 7.81 -33.47 -4.41
N LYS A 283 7.80 -32.55 -3.44
CA LYS A 283 8.06 -31.12 -3.69
C LYS A 283 9.52 -30.78 -3.44
N SER A 284 10.13 -30.09 -4.39
CA SER A 284 11.50 -29.60 -4.24
C SER A 284 11.55 -28.33 -3.38
N ILE A 285 12.72 -28.02 -2.82
CA ILE A 285 12.98 -26.74 -2.15
C ILE A 285 12.68 -25.57 -3.08
N GLY A 286 13.11 -25.67 -4.34
CA GLY A 286 12.88 -24.66 -5.35
C GLY A 286 11.39 -24.37 -5.57
N GLU A 287 10.54 -25.40 -5.55
CA GLU A 287 9.08 -25.21 -5.61
C GLU A 287 8.55 -24.45 -4.38
N ILE A 288 9.07 -24.74 -3.18
CA ILE A 288 8.67 -24.04 -1.95
C ILE A 288 9.13 -22.59 -1.97
N ILE A 289 10.37 -22.32 -2.40
CA ILE A 289 10.88 -20.97 -2.57
C ILE A 289 10.03 -20.20 -3.57
N ASN A 290 9.67 -20.82 -4.70
CA ASN A 290 8.79 -20.21 -5.70
C ASN A 290 7.38 -19.91 -5.15
N LEU A 291 6.86 -20.76 -4.25
CA LEU A 291 5.61 -20.47 -3.54
C LEU A 291 5.73 -19.21 -2.67
N PHE A 292 6.87 -19.03 -1.98
CA PHE A 292 7.13 -17.86 -1.13
C PHE A 292 7.40 -16.58 -1.93
N SER A 293 8.07 -16.67 -3.08
CA SER A 293 8.40 -15.51 -3.91
C SER A 293 7.30 -15.21 -4.92
N THR A 294 7.23 -15.98 -6.00
CA THR A 294 6.40 -15.75 -7.18
C THR A 294 4.91 -15.89 -6.89
N ASP A 295 4.49 -16.99 -6.27
CA ASP A 295 3.05 -17.24 -6.08
C ASP A 295 2.46 -16.32 -5.02
N SER A 296 3.23 -15.95 -4.01
CA SER A 296 2.81 -14.94 -3.03
C SER A 296 2.63 -13.55 -3.66
N GLN A 297 3.47 -13.19 -4.63
CA GLN A 297 3.34 -11.96 -5.40
C GLN A 297 2.09 -12.01 -6.29
N ARG A 298 1.85 -13.13 -6.99
CA ARG A 298 0.62 -13.32 -7.78
C ARG A 298 -0.64 -13.18 -6.93
N ILE A 299 -0.68 -13.76 -5.73
CA ILE A 299 -1.81 -13.62 -4.79
C ILE A 299 -2.02 -12.14 -4.43
N PHE A 300 -0.93 -11.41 -4.18
CA PHE A 300 -0.98 -9.99 -3.88
C PHE A 300 -1.55 -9.20 -5.05
N ASP A 301 -1.04 -9.39 -6.26
CA ASP A 301 -1.47 -8.67 -7.46
C ASP A 301 -2.93 -8.99 -7.81
N MET A 302 -3.33 -10.27 -7.75
CA MET A 302 -4.72 -10.67 -7.95
C MET A 302 -5.66 -9.96 -6.96
N THR A 303 -5.27 -9.87 -5.68
CA THR A 303 -6.10 -9.21 -4.67
C THR A 303 -6.14 -7.69 -4.87
N LEU A 304 -5.02 -7.11 -5.31
CA LEU A 304 -4.86 -5.68 -5.52
C LEU A 304 -5.71 -5.17 -6.70
N PHE A 305 -5.76 -5.94 -7.79
CA PHE A 305 -6.45 -5.57 -9.03
C PHE A 305 -7.84 -6.20 -9.19
N ALA A 306 -8.25 -7.12 -8.33
CA ALA A 306 -9.54 -7.80 -8.44
C ALA A 306 -10.74 -6.86 -8.61
N PRO A 307 -10.90 -5.77 -7.83
CA PRO A 307 -12.02 -4.85 -8.01
C PRO A 307 -12.03 -4.14 -9.37
N GLN A 308 -10.87 -3.83 -9.93
CA GLN A 308 -10.73 -3.20 -11.24
C GLN A 308 -11.09 -4.17 -12.37
N ILE A 309 -10.70 -5.44 -12.25
CA ILE A 309 -11.08 -6.49 -13.21
C ILE A 309 -12.61 -6.68 -13.22
N VAL A 310 -13.22 -6.74 -12.03
CA VAL A 310 -14.68 -6.85 -11.89
C VAL A 310 -15.39 -5.56 -12.35
N GLY A 311 -14.76 -4.41 -12.16
CA GLY A 311 -15.28 -3.12 -12.59
C GLY A 311 -15.14 -2.85 -14.09
N GLY A 312 -14.30 -3.58 -14.82
CA GLY A 312 -14.10 -3.43 -16.27
C GLY A 312 -15.42 -3.49 -17.07
N PRO A 313 -16.23 -4.55 -16.91
CA PRO A 313 -17.55 -4.63 -17.55
C PRO A 313 -18.49 -3.46 -17.19
N LEU A 314 -18.45 -2.99 -15.93
CA LEU A 314 -19.26 -1.86 -15.48
C LEU A 314 -18.86 -0.56 -16.19
N THR A 315 -17.56 -0.34 -16.39
CA THR A 315 -17.03 0.78 -17.16
C THR A 315 -17.46 0.70 -18.63
N LEU A 316 -17.40 -0.48 -19.25
CA LEU A 316 -17.80 -0.68 -20.64
C LEU A 316 -19.28 -0.37 -20.85
N VAL A 317 -20.16 -0.90 -20.01
CA VAL A 317 -21.61 -0.65 -20.10
C VAL A 317 -21.91 0.83 -19.89
N SER A 318 -21.24 1.47 -18.93
CA SER A 318 -21.45 2.90 -18.63
C SER A 318 -20.95 3.83 -19.74
N GLY A 319 -20.01 3.38 -20.57
CA GLY A 319 -19.48 4.16 -21.70
C GLY A 319 -20.21 3.94 -23.03
N LEU A 320 -21.04 2.89 -23.13
CA LEU A 320 -21.83 2.61 -24.33
C LEU A 320 -23.22 3.28 -24.33
N GLY A 321 -23.68 3.79 -23.18
CA GLY A 321 -24.95 4.51 -23.04
C GLY A 321 -24.75 6.01 -22.99
#